data_AF-A0A1Y5TLL7-F1
#
_entry.id   AF-A0A1Y5TLL7-F1
#
_cell.length_a   1.000
_cell.length_b   1.000
_cell.length_c   1.000
_cell.angle_alpha   90.00
_cell.angle_beta   90.00
_cell.angle_gamma   90.00
#
_symmetry.space_group_name_H-M   'P 1'
#
loop_
_entity.id
_entity.type
_entity.pdbx_description
1 polymer ?
#
loop_
_entity_poly.entity_id
_entity_poly.type
_entity_poly.pdbx_seq_one_letter_code
_entity_poly.pdbx_strand_id
1 'polypeptide(L)'
;MKRSQFTEEQIIGILPEHEAGTQTADVCRRHAVSEATFYKWNSKYGGLEVSEAKRLKVLAADRSSARYRPRRPDDGEIRTRLRELSRLRRRFGYRRHHLLLAREGLVMNQKKPRRLYAEEQLQIRRRGGRKRALGTLAPMTKSSGSKLASGVGQVTGAFVCFSECLHPYAGAKFGRQTKMPASSMSLRAPVAIVALFQSPAPL
;
A
#
# COMPACT_ATOMS: atom_id res chain seq x y z
N MET A 1 11.67 4.49 4.14
CA MET A 1 12.65 5.19 4.99
C MET A 1 13.69 5.82 4.08
N LYS A 2 14.05 7.09 4.30
CA LYS A 2 15.16 7.72 3.57
C LYS A 2 16.47 7.10 4.07
N ARG A 3 17.41 6.86 3.16
CA ARG A 3 18.77 6.39 3.52
C ARG A 3 19.52 7.55 4.18
N SER A 4 20.35 7.28 5.18
CA SER A 4 21.24 8.31 5.74
C SER A 4 22.23 8.77 4.67
N GLN A 5 22.62 10.05 4.73
CA GLN A 5 23.62 10.61 3.82
C GLN A 5 25.04 10.12 4.15
N PHE A 6 25.30 9.84 5.43
CA PHE A 6 26.60 9.36 5.91
C PHE A 6 26.56 7.85 6.17
N THR A 7 27.66 7.18 5.83
CA THR A 7 27.93 5.79 6.22
C THR A 7 28.45 5.74 7.65
N GLU A 8 28.31 4.59 8.33
CA GLU A 8 28.87 4.40 9.68
C GLU A 8 30.39 4.61 9.71
N GLU A 9 31.08 4.23 8.63
CA GLU A 9 32.53 4.39 8.47
C GLU A 9 32.93 5.87 8.41
N GLN A 10 32.17 6.68 7.66
CA GLN A 10 32.37 8.13 7.61
C GLN A 10 32.14 8.77 8.97
N ILE A 11 31.12 8.34 9.71
CA ILE A 11 30.83 8.87 11.05
C ILE A 11 31.98 8.56 12.02
N ILE A 12 32.47 7.32 12.03
CA ILE A 12 33.57 6.88 12.91
C ILE A 12 34.89 7.57 12.52
N GLY A 13 35.12 7.88 11.24
CA GLY A 13 36.31 8.63 10.81
C GLY A 13 36.32 10.10 11.21
N ILE A 14 35.14 10.72 11.41
CA ILE A 14 35.02 12.16 11.75
C ILE A 14 35.21 12.41 13.27
N LEU A 15 34.80 11.46 14.13
CA LEU A 15 34.85 11.63 15.58
C LEU A 15 36.28 11.82 16.15
N PRO A 16 37.31 11.10 15.67
CA PRO A 16 38.69 11.30 16.13
C PRO A 16 39.25 12.70 15.84
N GLU A 17 38.76 13.40 14.81
CA GLU A 17 39.21 14.77 14.52
C GLU A 17 38.90 15.74 15.67
N HIS A 18 37.78 15.51 16.36
CA HIS A 18 37.41 16.26 17.56
C HIS A 18 38.22 15.81 18.79
N GLU A 19 38.47 14.51 18.94
CA GLU A 19 39.32 13.99 20.02
C GLU A 19 40.78 14.48 19.92
N ALA A 20 41.26 14.70 18.69
CA ALA A 20 42.55 15.34 18.40
C ALA A 20 42.59 16.85 18.73
N GLY A 21 41.51 17.41 19.28
CA GLY A 21 41.47 18.77 19.81
C GLY A 21 41.01 19.85 18.82
N THR A 22 40.48 19.49 17.64
CA THR A 22 39.87 20.48 16.75
C THR A 22 38.51 20.95 17.30
N GLN A 23 38.16 22.22 17.09
CA GLN A 23 36.90 22.76 17.56
C GLN A 23 35.71 22.09 16.85
N THR A 24 34.67 21.72 17.60
CA THR A 24 33.46 21.05 17.08
C THR A 24 32.82 21.82 15.92
N ALA A 25 32.85 23.16 15.99
CA ALA A 25 32.33 24.04 14.94
C ALA A 25 33.06 23.86 13.60
N ASP A 26 34.37 23.64 13.60
CA ASP A 26 35.17 23.51 12.38
C ASP A 26 35.02 22.13 11.75
N VAL A 27 34.92 21.08 12.56
CA VAL A 27 34.58 19.72 12.11
C VAL A 27 33.21 19.73 11.41
N CYS A 28 32.22 20.37 12.04
CA CYS A 28 30.87 20.48 11.51
C CYS A 28 30.82 21.24 10.17
N ARG A 29 31.59 22.32 10.02
CA ARG A 29 31.70 23.08 8.76
C ARG A 29 32.35 22.28 7.63
N ARG A 30 33.46 21.58 7.92
CA ARG A 30 34.20 20.78 6.92
C ARG A 30 33.38 19.62 6.37
N HIS A 31 32.63 18.94 7.24
CA HIS A 31 31.84 17.76 6.87
C HIS A 31 30.36 18.10 6.55
N ALA A 32 29.98 19.39 6.55
CA ALA A 32 28.61 19.86 6.37
C ALA A 32 27.59 19.18 7.32
N VAL A 33 27.98 18.98 8.57
CA VAL A 33 27.18 18.34 9.63
C VAL A 33 26.72 19.41 10.62
N SER A 34 25.52 19.25 11.17
CA SER A 34 25.08 20.10 12.28
C SER A 34 25.68 19.61 13.59
N GLU A 35 26.05 20.54 14.48
CA GLU A 35 26.61 20.21 15.80
C GLU A 35 25.72 19.28 16.63
N ALA A 36 24.39 19.45 16.54
CA ALA A 36 23.44 18.53 17.17
C ALA A 36 23.50 17.10 16.61
N THR A 37 23.87 16.92 15.34
CA THR A 37 24.06 15.59 14.74
C THR A 37 25.39 14.99 15.16
N PHE A 38 26.43 15.81 15.28
CA PHE A 38 27.74 15.40 15.78
C PHE A 38 27.66 14.82 17.19
N TYR A 39 27.03 15.53 18.15
CA TYR A 39 26.89 14.99 19.52
C TYR A 39 26.04 13.72 19.58
N LYS A 40 25.02 13.59 18.72
CA LYS A 40 24.25 12.33 18.60
C LYS A 40 25.09 11.18 18.08
N TRP A 41 26.05 11.44 17.20
CA TRP A 41 27.01 10.43 16.75
C TRP A 41 28.03 10.11 17.82
N ASN A 42 28.54 11.12 18.53
CA ASN A 42 29.51 10.92 19.62
C ASN A 42 28.94 10.02 20.72
N SER A 43 27.67 10.21 21.10
CA SER A 43 27.00 9.32 22.07
C SER A 43 26.78 7.88 21.57
N LYS A 44 26.80 7.65 20.25
CA LYS A 44 26.53 6.33 19.64
C LYS A 44 27.78 5.57 19.23
N TYR A 45 28.81 6.28 18.80
CA TYR A 45 30.01 5.72 18.18
C TYR A 45 31.31 6.20 18.83
N GLY A 46 31.25 7.06 19.85
CA GLY A 46 32.44 7.53 20.57
C GLY A 46 33.23 6.37 21.15
N GLY A 47 34.54 6.35 20.89
CA GLY A 47 35.46 5.29 21.31
C GLY A 47 35.27 3.93 20.65
N LEU A 48 34.41 3.80 19.62
CA LEU A 48 34.23 2.53 18.89
C LEU A 48 35.07 2.50 17.61
N GLU A 49 35.74 1.38 17.37
CA GLU A 49 36.37 1.11 16.09
C GLU A 49 35.32 0.74 15.02
N VAL A 50 35.65 0.90 13.74
CA VAL A 50 34.77 0.51 12.61
C VAL A 50 34.39 -0.98 12.70
N SER A 51 35.33 -1.83 13.11
CA SER A 51 35.11 -3.27 13.28
C SER A 51 34.09 -3.57 14.39
N GLU A 52 34.15 -2.84 15.50
CA GLU A 52 33.30 -2.99 16.68
C GLU A 52 31.88 -2.47 16.42
N ALA A 53 31.74 -1.31 15.78
CA ALA A 53 30.44 -0.77 15.40
C ALA A 53 29.68 -1.73 14.46
N LYS A 54 30.38 -2.34 13.50
CA LYS A 54 29.82 -3.37 12.61
C LYS A 54 29.39 -4.62 13.40
N ARG A 55 30.20 -5.09 14.35
CA ARG A 55 29.87 -6.24 15.21
C ARG A 55 28.65 -5.98 16.07
N LEU A 56 28.59 -4.82 16.75
CA LEU A 56 27.46 -4.44 17.59
C LEU A 56 26.16 -4.38 16.79
N LYS A 57 26.21 -3.88 15.55
CA LYS A 57 25.05 -3.85 14.65
C LYS A 57 24.54 -5.24 14.27
N VAL A 58 25.45 -6.18 14.00
CA VAL A 58 25.07 -7.56 13.69
C VAL A 58 24.51 -8.27 14.93
N LEU A 59 25.09 -8.03 16.10
CA LEU A 59 24.62 -8.61 17.36
C LEU A 59 23.28 -8.01 17.82
N ALA A 60 23.05 -6.72 17.55
CA ALA A 60 21.78 -6.04 17.83
C ALA A 60 20.69 -6.38 16.81
N ALA A 61 21.03 -6.99 15.67
CA ALA A 61 20.03 -7.43 14.72
C ALA A 61 19.22 -8.58 15.31
N ASP A 62 17.89 -8.45 15.27
CA ASP A 62 17.01 -9.46 15.83
C ASP A 62 17.23 -10.82 15.16
N ARG A 63 17.37 -11.88 15.98
CA ARG A 63 17.71 -13.23 15.52
C ARG A 63 16.66 -13.80 14.56
N SER A 64 15.39 -13.38 14.67
CA SER A 64 14.33 -13.81 13.76
C SER A 64 14.53 -13.22 12.36
N SER A 65 15.04 -11.99 12.25
CA SER A 65 15.36 -11.35 10.97
C SER A 65 16.51 -12.06 10.25
N ALA A 66 17.58 -12.40 10.99
CA ALA A 66 18.74 -13.09 10.44
C ALA A 66 18.41 -14.53 9.99
N ARG A 67 17.46 -15.19 10.66
CA ARG A 67 17.02 -16.56 10.36
C ARG A 67 15.84 -16.62 9.41
N TYR A 68 15.26 -15.49 9.03
CA TYR A 68 14.07 -15.46 8.19
C TYR A 68 14.39 -16.07 6.82
N ARG A 69 13.77 -17.21 6.52
CA ARG A 69 13.73 -17.77 5.17
C ARG A 69 12.36 -17.48 4.57
N PRO A 70 12.27 -16.77 3.43
CA PRO A 70 10.98 -16.52 2.79
C PRO A 70 10.42 -17.83 2.23
N ARG A 71 9.52 -18.48 3.00
CA ARG A 71 8.73 -19.61 2.50
C ARG A 71 7.52 -19.05 1.76
N ARG A 72 7.53 -19.15 0.42
CA ARG A 72 6.35 -18.85 -0.40
C ARG A 72 5.56 -20.15 -0.56
N PRO A 73 4.29 -20.22 -0.12
CA PRO A 73 3.42 -21.37 -0.40
C PRO A 73 3.24 -21.54 -1.92
N ASP A 74 2.98 -22.76 -2.37
CA ASP A 74 2.61 -23.00 -3.76
C ASP A 74 1.25 -22.36 -4.05
N ASP A 75 1.26 -21.23 -4.75
CA ASP A 75 0.06 -20.50 -5.18
C ASP A 75 -0.48 -21.05 -6.53
N GLY A 76 -0.23 -22.33 -6.83
CA GLY A 76 -0.50 -22.94 -8.14
C GLY A 76 -1.97 -22.90 -8.53
N GLU A 77 -2.86 -23.28 -7.61
CA GLU A 77 -4.31 -23.24 -7.82
C GLU A 77 -4.81 -21.83 -8.14
N ILE A 78 -4.33 -20.83 -7.38
CA ILE A 78 -4.71 -19.43 -7.57
C ILE A 78 -4.21 -18.92 -8.92
N ARG A 79 -3.00 -19.30 -9.35
CA ARG A 79 -2.45 -18.94 -10.66
C ARG A 79 -3.28 -19.52 -11.79
N THR A 80 -3.64 -20.79 -11.70
CA THR A 80 -4.48 -21.47 -12.71
C THR A 80 -5.84 -20.79 -12.82
N ARG A 81 -6.55 -20.59 -11.70
CA ARG A 81 -7.84 -19.89 -11.69
C ARG A 81 -7.75 -18.46 -12.21
N LEU A 82 -6.71 -17.74 -11.83
CA LEU A 82 -6.49 -16.38 -12.30
C LEU A 82 -6.28 -16.31 -13.83
N ARG A 83 -5.54 -17.26 -14.40
CA ARG A 83 -5.35 -17.39 -15.87
C ARG A 83 -6.67 -17.70 -16.57
N GLU A 84 -7.45 -18.64 -16.04
CA GLU A 84 -8.78 -18.99 -16.58
C GLU A 84 -9.71 -17.78 -16.61
N LEU A 85 -9.89 -17.10 -15.47
CA LEU A 85 -10.73 -15.91 -15.37
C LEU A 85 -10.27 -14.77 -16.28
N SER A 86 -8.95 -14.60 -16.44
CA SER A 86 -8.39 -13.57 -17.32
C SER A 86 -8.62 -13.86 -18.80
N ARG A 87 -8.59 -15.13 -19.21
CA ARG A 87 -8.94 -15.55 -20.58
C ARG A 87 -10.41 -15.32 -20.86
N LEU A 88 -11.28 -15.71 -19.93
CA LEU A 88 -12.73 -15.52 -20.04
C LEU A 88 -13.13 -14.03 -20.05
N ARG A 89 -12.42 -13.19 -19.28
CA ARG A 89 -12.78 -11.78 -19.07
C ARG A 89 -11.60 -10.83 -19.26
N ARG A 90 -11.12 -10.72 -20.50
CA ARG A 90 -9.91 -9.96 -20.91
C ARG A 90 -9.88 -8.48 -20.53
N ARG A 91 -11.02 -7.85 -20.24
CA ARG A 91 -11.11 -6.42 -19.83
C ARG A 91 -10.94 -6.20 -18.33
N PHE A 92 -10.96 -7.28 -17.53
CA PHE A 92 -10.94 -7.16 -16.08
C PHE A 92 -9.50 -6.99 -15.59
N GLY A 93 -9.32 -6.13 -14.57
CA GLY A 93 -8.06 -5.98 -13.86
C GLY A 93 -8.03 -6.80 -12.58
N TYR A 94 -6.89 -6.78 -11.86
CA TYR A 94 -6.70 -7.56 -10.62
C TYR A 94 -7.80 -7.31 -9.56
N ARG A 95 -8.39 -6.11 -9.49
CA ARG A 95 -9.48 -5.79 -8.53
C ARG A 95 -10.73 -6.63 -8.78
N ARG A 96 -11.11 -6.84 -10.03
CA ARG A 96 -12.29 -7.66 -10.38
C ARG A 96 -11.98 -9.15 -10.27
N HIS A 97 -10.77 -9.57 -10.63
CA HIS A 97 -10.33 -10.96 -10.46
C HIS A 97 -10.29 -11.37 -8.99
N HIS A 98 -9.86 -10.49 -8.09
CA HIS A 98 -9.87 -10.75 -6.64
C HIS A 98 -11.27 -11.05 -6.10
N LEU A 99 -12.29 -10.28 -6.53
CA LEU A 99 -13.68 -10.51 -6.12
C LEU A 99 -14.24 -11.82 -6.66
N LEU A 100 -13.86 -12.22 -7.88
CA LEU A 100 -14.28 -13.49 -8.47
C LEU A 100 -13.64 -14.68 -7.76
N LEU A 101 -12.34 -14.61 -7.47
CA LEU A 101 -11.64 -15.61 -6.68
C LEU A 101 -12.24 -15.75 -5.27
N ALA A 102 -12.65 -14.64 -4.65
CA ALA A 102 -13.32 -14.68 -3.35
C ALA A 102 -14.69 -15.38 -3.39
N ARG A 103 -15.42 -15.31 -4.50
CA ARG A 103 -16.69 -16.03 -4.70
C ARG A 103 -16.47 -17.53 -4.91
N GLU A 104 -15.34 -17.90 -5.50
CA GLU A 104 -14.92 -19.30 -5.68
C GLU A 104 -14.32 -19.91 -4.40
N GLY A 105 -14.28 -19.16 -3.29
CA GLY A 105 -13.75 -19.62 -2.00
C GLY A 105 -12.26 -19.38 -1.78
N LEU A 106 -11.54 -18.85 -2.78
CA LEU A 106 -10.13 -18.49 -2.69
C LEU A 106 -9.94 -17.12 -2.03
N VAL A 107 -10.32 -17.02 -0.75
CA VAL A 107 -10.25 -15.78 0.03
C VAL A 107 -8.81 -15.47 0.43
N MET A 108 -8.29 -14.34 -0.05
CA MET A 108 -6.93 -13.90 0.24
C MET A 108 -6.81 -12.38 0.30
N ASN A 109 -5.71 -11.89 0.91
CA ASN A 109 -5.36 -10.47 0.91
C ASN A 109 -5.13 -9.98 -0.52
N GLN A 110 -5.70 -8.82 -0.87
CA GLN A 110 -5.56 -8.14 -2.17
C GLN A 110 -4.11 -7.93 -2.65
N LYS A 111 -3.13 -7.95 -1.76
CA LYS A 111 -1.70 -7.90 -2.12
C LYS A 111 -1.25 -9.13 -2.92
N LYS A 112 -1.73 -10.32 -2.57
CA LYS A 112 -1.38 -11.59 -3.22
C LYS A 112 -1.80 -11.64 -4.69
N PRO A 113 -3.09 -11.46 -5.06
CA PRO A 113 -3.51 -11.52 -6.45
C PRO A 113 -2.92 -10.36 -7.26
N ARG A 114 -2.69 -9.18 -6.66
CA ARG A 114 -1.99 -8.08 -7.36
C ARG A 114 -0.57 -8.47 -7.76
N ARG A 115 0.15 -9.15 -6.86
CA ARG A 115 1.50 -9.65 -7.12
C ARG A 115 1.49 -10.77 -8.16
N LEU A 116 0.64 -11.78 -7.97
CA LEU A 116 0.48 -12.89 -8.91
C LEU A 116 0.06 -12.40 -10.30
N TYR A 117 -0.84 -11.42 -10.41
CA TYR A 117 -1.26 -10.83 -11.68
C TYR A 117 -0.13 -10.09 -12.41
N ALA A 118 0.83 -9.51 -11.67
CA ALA A 118 2.02 -8.90 -12.25
C ALA A 118 3.06 -9.95 -12.66
N GLU A 119 3.28 -10.97 -11.82
CA GLU A 119 4.17 -12.11 -12.13
C GLU A 119 3.70 -12.88 -13.37
N GLU A 120 2.39 -13.10 -13.50
CA GLU A 120 1.73 -13.79 -14.62
C GLU A 120 1.58 -12.92 -15.89
N GLN A 121 2.06 -11.66 -15.86
CA GLN A 121 1.98 -10.70 -16.97
C GLN A 121 0.58 -10.52 -17.57
N LEU A 122 -0.48 -10.72 -16.78
CA LEU A 122 -1.88 -10.61 -17.22
C LEU A 122 -2.35 -9.15 -17.40
N GLN A 123 -1.43 -8.19 -17.29
CA GLN A 123 -1.73 -6.77 -17.37
C GLN A 123 -2.14 -6.40 -18.80
N ILE A 124 -3.32 -5.79 -18.93
CA ILE A 124 -3.76 -5.21 -20.19
C ILE A 124 -2.79 -4.07 -20.54
N ARG A 125 -2.03 -4.24 -21.63
CA ARG A 125 -1.20 -3.17 -22.18
C ARG A 125 -2.11 -2.00 -22.57
N ARG A 126 -1.96 -0.87 -21.87
CA ARG A 126 -2.68 0.35 -22.23
C ARG A 126 -2.17 0.80 -23.61
N ARG A 127 -3.08 0.91 -24.58
CA ARG A 127 -2.76 1.53 -25.88
C ARG A 127 -2.41 2.99 -25.62
N GLY A 128 -1.23 3.43 -26.03
CA GLY A 128 -0.79 4.81 -25.87
C GLY A 128 -1.84 5.76 -26.45
N GLY A 129 -2.20 6.80 -25.69
CA GLY A 129 -3.15 7.80 -26.16
C GLY A 129 -2.61 8.46 -27.43
N ARG A 130 -3.43 8.54 -28.48
CA ARG A 130 -3.12 9.39 -29.63
C ARG A 130 -3.02 10.82 -29.11
N LYS A 131 -1.89 11.49 -29.30
CA LYS A 131 -1.77 12.92 -29.01
C LYS A 131 -2.87 13.61 -29.81
N ARG A 132 -3.88 14.17 -29.12
CA ARG A 132 -4.83 15.06 -29.78
C ARG A 132 -4.02 16.30 -30.13
N ALA A 133 -3.94 16.64 -31.41
CA ALA A 133 -3.56 18.00 -31.75
C ALA A 133 -4.55 18.90 -30.99
N LEU A 134 -4.04 19.77 -30.12
CA LEU A 134 -4.84 20.91 -29.69
C LEU A 134 -4.98 21.76 -30.95
N GLY A 135 -5.99 21.43 -31.76
CA GLY A 135 -6.43 22.33 -32.81
C GLY A 135 -6.72 23.66 -32.14
N THR A 136 -6.34 24.74 -32.80
CA THR A 136 -6.65 26.11 -32.42
C THR A 136 -8.17 26.23 -32.32
N LEU A 137 -8.71 26.02 -31.11
CA LEU A 137 -10.02 26.56 -30.76
C LEU A 137 -9.82 28.08 -30.79
N ALA A 138 -10.09 28.69 -31.94
CA ALA A 138 -10.29 30.13 -32.00
C ALA A 138 -11.35 30.45 -30.94
N PRO A 139 -11.07 31.32 -29.96
CA PRO A 139 -12.05 31.64 -28.94
C PRO A 139 -13.26 32.24 -29.65
N MET A 140 -14.45 31.67 -29.43
CA MET A 140 -15.69 32.28 -29.90
C MET A 140 -15.75 33.70 -29.33
N THR A 141 -15.72 34.70 -30.22
CA THR A 141 -15.94 36.10 -29.88
C THR A 141 -17.33 36.19 -29.25
N LYS A 142 -17.41 36.47 -27.95
CA LYS A 142 -18.69 36.65 -27.26
C LYS A 142 -19.36 37.89 -27.88
N SER A 143 -20.43 37.69 -28.64
CA SER A 143 -21.27 38.79 -29.11
C SER A 143 -21.89 39.48 -27.90
N SER A 144 -21.56 40.74 -27.72
CA SER A 144 -22.12 41.63 -26.73
C SER A 144 -23.59 41.95 -27.06
N GLY A 145 -24.49 41.62 -26.15
CA GLY A 145 -25.77 42.31 -25.98
C GLY A 145 -26.99 41.70 -26.69
N SER A 146 -27.85 41.04 -25.91
CA SER A 146 -29.23 41.49 -25.65
C SER A 146 -29.97 40.40 -24.86
N LYS A 147 -30.42 40.75 -23.65
CA LYS A 147 -31.37 39.94 -22.89
C LYS A 147 -32.75 40.20 -23.49
N LEU A 148 -33.36 39.20 -24.11
CA LEU A 148 -34.80 39.16 -24.28
C LEU A 148 -35.32 37.81 -23.79
N ALA A 149 -36.30 37.92 -22.90
CA ALA A 149 -37.02 36.85 -22.25
C ALA A 149 -38.13 36.29 -23.16
N SER A 150 -38.83 35.28 -22.63
CA SER A 150 -39.90 34.45 -23.21
C SER A 150 -39.39 33.35 -24.16
N GLY A 151 -39.89 32.12 -24.14
CA GLY A 151 -41.02 31.53 -23.45
C GLY A 151 -41.38 30.26 -24.23
N VAL A 152 -41.51 29.15 -23.51
CA VAL A 152 -42.28 27.92 -23.85
C VAL A 152 -42.35 27.45 -25.32
N GLY A 153 -41.70 26.31 -25.61
CA GLY A 153 -41.96 25.47 -26.77
C GLY A 153 -41.84 23.99 -26.36
N GLN A 154 -42.94 23.26 -26.52
CA GLN A 154 -43.22 21.94 -25.97
C GLN A 154 -42.24 20.83 -26.42
N VAL A 155 -41.86 19.95 -25.49
CA VAL A 155 -41.20 18.67 -25.80
C VAL A 155 -42.25 17.57 -25.71
N THR A 156 -42.74 17.13 -26.88
CA THR A 156 -43.53 15.91 -27.03
C THR A 156 -42.60 14.74 -27.36
N GLY A 157 -42.79 13.60 -26.68
CA GLY A 157 -42.34 12.29 -27.17
C GLY A 157 -41.28 11.56 -26.32
N ALA A 158 -41.77 10.85 -25.29
CA ALA A 158 -41.28 9.60 -24.67
C ALA A 158 -39.98 8.98 -25.23
N PHE A 159 -38.90 8.71 -24.47
CA PHE A 159 -38.74 8.06 -23.17
C PHE A 159 -39.47 6.72 -23.02
N VAL A 160 -38.84 5.65 -23.54
CA VAL A 160 -39.03 4.27 -23.04
C VAL A 160 -37.68 3.56 -22.91
N CYS A 161 -37.39 3.15 -21.67
CA CYS A 161 -36.49 2.09 -21.18
C CYS A 161 -34.97 2.20 -21.37
N PHE A 162 -34.32 2.87 -20.41
CA PHE A 162 -33.01 2.44 -19.87
C PHE A 162 -33.18 2.07 -18.38
N SER A 163 -33.91 0.99 -18.13
CA SER A 163 -33.88 0.18 -16.90
C SER A 163 -33.20 -1.12 -17.32
N GLU A 164 -32.18 -1.69 -16.71
CA GLU A 164 -31.73 -1.68 -15.32
C GLU A 164 -30.34 -2.32 -15.32
N CYS A 165 -29.36 -1.71 -14.66
CA CYS A 165 -28.25 -2.39 -13.99
C CYS A 165 -27.46 -1.35 -13.19
N LEU A 166 -28.16 -0.66 -12.30
CA LEU A 166 -27.51 0.25 -11.35
C LEU A 166 -26.84 -0.59 -10.26
N HIS A 167 -25.52 -0.45 -10.20
CA HIS A 167 -24.71 -0.74 -9.03
C HIS A 167 -25.11 0.18 -7.87
N PRO A 168 -25.00 -0.28 -6.61
CA PRO A 168 -24.68 0.60 -5.50
C PRO A 168 -23.18 0.46 -5.15
N TYR A 169 -22.37 1.42 -5.61
CA TYR A 169 -21.12 1.79 -4.95
C TYR A 169 -21.10 3.31 -4.81
N ALA A 170 -21.80 3.80 -3.79
CA ALA A 170 -21.60 5.14 -3.26
C ALA A 170 -20.37 5.12 -2.35
N GLY A 171 -19.33 5.87 -2.73
CA GLY A 171 -18.16 6.09 -1.89
C GLY A 171 -18.41 7.25 -0.93
N ALA A 172 -18.11 7.06 0.35
CA ALA A 172 -18.01 8.16 1.32
C ALA A 172 -16.83 7.93 2.29
N LYS A 173 -15.76 8.66 1.99
CA LYS A 173 -14.79 9.36 2.85
C LYS A 173 -14.50 8.81 4.26
N PHE A 174 -13.25 8.39 4.43
CA PHE A 174 -12.52 8.31 5.71
C PHE A 174 -12.56 9.65 6.45
N GLY A 175 -13.02 9.65 7.71
CA GLY A 175 -12.99 10.81 8.59
C GLY A 175 -13.11 10.43 10.07
N ARG A 176 -11.96 10.41 10.75
CA ARG A 176 -11.70 10.50 12.20
C ARG A 176 -12.31 9.44 13.14
N GLN A 177 -11.38 8.75 13.81
CA GLN A 177 -11.61 7.98 15.04
C GLN A 177 -12.33 8.83 16.09
N THR A 178 -13.46 8.33 16.57
CA THR A 178 -13.96 8.65 17.91
C THR A 178 -13.91 7.39 18.76
N LYS A 179 -13.30 7.54 19.95
CA LYS A 179 -13.26 6.58 21.06
C LYS A 179 -14.68 6.11 21.39
N MET A 180 -14.87 4.80 21.57
CA MET A 180 -16.00 4.25 22.32
C MET A 180 -15.50 3.73 23.67
N PRO A 181 -16.16 4.08 24.79
CA PRO A 181 -15.75 3.65 26.12
C PRO A 181 -16.21 2.23 26.46
N ALA A 182 -15.42 1.59 27.32
CA ALA A 182 -15.73 0.35 27.99
C ALA A 182 -16.87 0.52 29.01
N SER A 183 -17.80 -0.43 29.06
CA SER A 183 -18.16 -1.20 30.28
C SER A 183 -19.56 -1.84 30.18
N SER A 184 -19.63 -3.06 30.73
CA SER A 184 -20.80 -3.78 31.27
C SER A 184 -21.96 -4.14 30.34
N MET A 185 -22.19 -5.45 30.14
CA MET A 185 -23.12 -6.20 30.99
C MET A 185 -23.10 -7.70 30.63
N SER A 186 -22.94 -8.48 31.69
CA SER A 186 -23.14 -9.92 31.83
C SER A 186 -24.48 -10.39 31.25
N LEU A 187 -24.53 -11.63 30.72
CA LEU A 187 -25.37 -12.71 31.27
C LEU A 187 -25.12 -14.06 30.53
N ARG A 188 -24.46 -14.94 31.28
CA ARG A 188 -24.73 -16.38 31.49
C ARG A 188 -24.92 -17.34 30.31
N ALA A 189 -23.95 -18.25 30.21
CA ALA A 189 -24.07 -19.60 29.70
C ALA A 189 -25.15 -20.44 30.43
N PRO A 190 -25.55 -21.57 29.84
CA PRO A 190 -25.47 -22.80 30.60
C PRO A 190 -24.68 -23.89 29.88
N VAL A 191 -23.90 -24.56 30.71
CA VAL A 191 -23.24 -25.84 30.52
C VAL A 191 -24.30 -26.92 30.27
N ALA A 192 -24.12 -27.73 29.23
CA ALA A 192 -24.73 -29.05 29.12
C ALA A 192 -23.67 -30.04 28.58
N ILE A 193 -23.05 -30.72 29.52
CA ILE A 193 -22.30 -31.96 29.35
C ILE A 193 -23.34 -33.07 29.20
N VAL A 194 -23.37 -33.79 28.08
CA VAL A 194 -23.72 -35.22 28.07
C VAL A 194 -22.89 -35.91 26.98
N ALA A 195 -22.14 -36.91 27.44
CA ALA A 195 -21.32 -37.84 26.68
C ALA A 195 -22.14 -38.79 25.79
N LEU A 196 -21.48 -39.37 24.78
CA LEU A 196 -21.70 -40.69 24.11
C LEU A 196 -20.91 -40.61 22.78
N PHE A 197 -19.65 -41.05 22.69
CA PHE A 197 -19.19 -42.44 22.62
C PHE A 197 -19.93 -43.26 21.56
N GLN A 198 -19.43 -43.25 20.31
CA GLN A 198 -19.38 -44.43 19.43
C GLN A 198 -18.53 -44.14 18.17
N SER A 199 -17.41 -44.84 18.11
CA SER A 199 -16.62 -45.09 16.90
C SER A 199 -17.28 -46.22 16.09
N PRO A 200 -17.06 -46.28 14.77
CA PRO A 200 -16.40 -47.50 14.28
C PRO A 200 -15.36 -47.25 13.18
N ALA A 201 -14.28 -48.04 13.24
CA ALA A 201 -13.30 -48.22 12.17
C ALA A 201 -13.76 -49.29 11.17
N PRO A 202 -13.30 -49.25 9.89
CA PRO A 202 -13.63 -50.24 8.88
C PRO A 202 -12.63 -51.42 8.82
N LEU A 203 -13.12 -52.59 8.41
CA LEU A 203 -12.35 -53.64 7.74
C LEU A 203 -12.49 -53.46 6.23
#